data_AF-A0A538HRD0-F1
#
_entry.id   AF-A0A538HRD0-F1
#
_cell.length_a   1.000
_cell.length_b   1.000
_cell.length_c   1.000
_cell.angle_alpha   90.00
_cell.angle_beta   90.00
_cell.angle_gamma   90.00
#
_symmetry.space_group_name_H-M   'P 1'
#
loop_
_entity.id
_entity.type
_entity.pdbx_description
1 polymer ?
#
loop_
_entity_poly.entity_id
_entity_poly.type
_entity_poly.pdbx_seq_one_letter_code
_entity_poly.pdbx_strand_id
1 'polypeptide(L)' 'MFLSQPCGGCHTLADAGTTGTVGPNLDQLKPPYDRVVTQVTNGGAIMPSFKSQLTPQQIKDVAAYVSSVAGK' A
#
# COMPACT_ATOMS: atom_id res chain seq x y z
N MET A 1 -10.35 7.64 -3.94
CA MET A 1 -9.69 7.78 -5.27
C MET A 1 -8.18 8.04 -5.23
N PHE A 2 -7.52 8.24 -4.07
CA PHE A 2 -6.07 8.57 -4.04
C PHE A 2 -5.10 7.37 -4.14
N LEU A 3 -5.54 6.14 -3.92
CA LEU A 3 -4.65 4.96 -3.84
C LEU A 3 -4.45 4.21 -5.15
N SER A 4 -5.37 4.36 -6.10
CA SER A 4 -5.39 3.54 -7.32
C SER A 4 -4.24 3.84 -8.29
N GLN A 5 -3.65 5.03 -8.23
CA GLN A 5 -2.64 5.45 -9.22
C GLN A 5 -1.18 5.22 -8.78
N PRO A 6 -0.71 5.62 -7.58
CA PRO A 6 0.68 5.36 -7.19
C PRO A 6 0.91 3.93 -6.70
N CYS A 7 -0.04 3.36 -5.93
CA CYS A 7 0.13 2.05 -5.32
C CYS A 7 -0.31 0.93 -6.27
N GLY A 8 -1.44 1.15 -6.95
CA GLY A 8 -2.07 0.16 -7.82
C GLY A 8 -1.27 -0.25 -9.05
N GLY A 9 -0.39 0.63 -9.55
CA GLY A 9 0.52 0.31 -10.65
C GLY A 9 1.56 -0.76 -10.26
N CYS A 10 1.89 -0.87 -8.98
CA CYS A 10 2.87 -1.85 -8.50
C CYS A 10 2.23 -3.05 -7.80
N HIS A 11 1.09 -2.87 -7.12
CA HIS A 11 0.52 -3.89 -6.26
C HIS A 11 -0.85 -4.38 -6.73
N THR A 12 -1.07 -5.68 -6.55
CA THR A 12 -2.39 -6.29 -6.70
C THR A 12 -3.16 -6.12 -5.39
N LEU A 13 -4.39 -5.62 -5.48
CA LEU A 13 -5.35 -5.48 -4.39
C LEU A 13 -6.77 -5.46 -4.98
N ALA A 14 -7.52 -6.53 -4.78
CA ALA A 14 -8.82 -6.77 -5.42
C ALA A 14 -9.86 -5.70 -5.07
N ASP A 15 -9.94 -5.30 -3.80
CA ASP A 15 -10.85 -4.23 -3.33
C ASP A 15 -10.59 -2.89 -4.05
N ALA A 16 -9.34 -2.58 -4.35
CA ALA A 16 -8.96 -1.38 -5.10
C ALA A 16 -9.06 -1.54 -6.63
N GLY A 17 -9.37 -2.74 -7.12
CA GLY A 17 -9.38 -3.08 -8.54
C GLY A 17 -8.00 -3.02 -9.20
N THR A 18 -6.91 -3.20 -8.43
CA THR A 18 -5.54 -3.06 -8.93
C THR A 18 -4.91 -4.43 -9.17
N THR A 19 -4.09 -4.52 -10.22
CA THR A 19 -3.47 -5.79 -10.67
C THR A 19 -1.96 -5.65 -10.88
N GLY A 20 -1.32 -4.67 -10.24
CA GLY A 20 0.14 -4.48 -10.36
C GLY A 20 0.91 -5.69 -9.82
N THR A 21 2.00 -6.06 -10.49
CA THR A 21 2.81 -7.25 -10.16
C THR A 21 4.28 -6.93 -9.91
N VAL A 22 4.61 -5.64 -9.80
CA VAL A 22 5.98 -5.18 -9.52
C VAL A 22 6.31 -5.39 -8.04
N GLY A 23 5.36 -5.05 -7.16
CA GLY A 23 5.38 -5.38 -5.75
C GLY A 23 4.57 -6.64 -5.44
N PRO A 24 4.58 -7.11 -4.19
CA PRO A 24 3.78 -8.26 -3.77
C PRO A 24 2.28 -8.02 -3.96
N ASN A 25 1.56 -9.11 -4.21
CA ASN A 25 0.11 -9.15 -4.13
C ASN A 25 -0.32 -8.95 -2.67
N LEU A 26 -1.05 -7.86 -2.40
CA LEU A 26 -1.46 -7.49 -1.05
C LEU A 26 -2.56 -8.39 -0.52
N ASP A 27 -3.41 -8.95 -1.38
CA ASP A 27 -4.44 -9.91 -0.98
C ASP A 27 -3.87 -11.23 -0.47
N GLN A 28 -2.71 -11.62 -1.02
CA GLN A 28 -1.98 -12.80 -0.56
C GLN A 28 -1.11 -12.48 0.66
N LEU A 29 -0.41 -11.34 0.64
CA LEU A 29 0.51 -10.95 1.70
C LEU A 29 -0.21 -10.61 3.02
N LYS A 30 -1.42 -10.03 2.94
CA LYS A 30 -2.25 -9.59 4.08
C LYS A 30 -1.44 -8.84 5.15
N PRO A 31 -0.70 -7.78 4.76
CA PRO A 31 0.22 -7.13 5.68
C PRO A 31 -0.54 -6.45 6.83
N PRO A 32 -0.06 -6.57 8.09
CA PRO A 32 -0.67 -5.86 9.21
C PRO A 32 -0.41 -4.35 9.08
N TYR A 33 -1.27 -3.56 9.73
CA TYR A 33 -1.24 -2.09 9.70
C TYR A 33 0.17 -1.48 9.90
N ASP A 34 0.88 -1.86 10.98
CA ASP A 34 2.19 -1.28 11.31
C ASP A 34 3.26 -1.56 10.24
N ARG A 35 3.15 -2.72 9.56
CA ARG A 35 4.02 -3.03 8.43
C ARG A 35 3.73 -2.12 7.24
N VAL A 36 2.46 -1.86 6.94
CA VAL A 36 2.10 -0.94 5.85
C VAL A 36 2.56 0.48 6.17
N VAL A 37 2.37 0.97 7.41
CA VAL A 37 2.88 2.28 7.84
C VAL A 37 4.38 2.38 7.63
N THR A 38 5.13 1.40 8.12
CA THR A 38 6.59 1.39 8.02
C THR A 38 7.06 1.37 6.56
N GLN A 39 6.44 0.51 5.75
CA GLN A 39 6.80 0.30 4.36
C GLN A 39 6.47 1.52 3.49
N VAL A 40 5.30 2.14 3.66
CA VAL A 40 4.91 3.36 2.93
C VAL A 40 5.79 4.55 3.36
N THR A 41 6.10 4.66 4.65
CA THR A 41 6.97 5.74 5.16
C THR A 41 8.37 5.62 4.59
N ASN A 42 9.00 4.46 4.69
CA ASN A 42 10.42 4.30 4.42
C ASN A 42 10.75 3.79 3.01
N GLY A 43 9.77 3.21 2.30
CA GLY A 43 10.03 2.45 1.08
C GLY A 43 10.79 1.15 1.37
N GLY A 44 11.28 0.50 0.31
CA GLY A 44 12.15 -0.67 0.41
C GLY A 44 12.31 -1.36 -0.94
N ALA A 45 13.50 -1.90 -1.21
CA ALA A 45 13.88 -2.42 -2.53
C ALA A 45 13.56 -1.40 -3.63
N ILE A 46 12.63 -1.72 -4.52
CA ILE A 46 12.18 -0.84 -5.61
C ILE A 46 11.03 0.10 -5.20
N MET A 47 10.38 -0.15 -4.05
CA MET A 47 9.29 0.69 -3.57
C MET A 47 9.84 2.01 -3.03
N PRO A 48 9.46 3.17 -3.59
CA PRO A 48 9.95 4.46 -3.13
C PRO A 48 9.42 4.79 -1.72
N SER A 49 10.12 5.68 -1.03
CA SER A 49 9.64 6.28 0.21
C SER A 49 8.58 7.35 -0.09
N PHE A 50 7.48 7.35 0.67
CA PHE A 50 6.41 8.34 0.54
C PHE A 50 6.41 9.39 1.66
N LYS A 51 7.35 9.35 2.61
CA LYS A 51 7.39 10.31 3.73
C LYS A 51 7.50 11.79 3.33
N SER A 52 8.02 12.06 2.13
CA SER A 52 8.13 13.43 1.58
C SER A 52 6.94 13.80 0.69
N GLN A 53 6.05 12.86 0.39
CA GLN A 53 4.90 13.04 -0.51
C GLN A 53 3.57 12.99 0.23
N LEU A 54 3.52 12.23 1.33
CA LEU A 54 2.33 12.03 2.15
C LEU A 54 2.56 12.56 3.56
N THR A 55 1.52 13.16 4.12
CA THR A 55 1.48 13.49 5.55
C THR A 55 1.42 12.22 6.40
N PRO A 56 1.80 12.28 7.70
CA PRO A 56 1.68 11.14 8.59
C PRO A 56 0.26 10.58 8.67
N GLN A 57 -0.77 11.42 8.60
CA GLN A 57 -2.15 10.97 8.61
C GLN A 57 -2.51 10.20 7.33
N GLN A 58 -2.11 10.70 6.16
CA GLN A 58 -2.36 9.98 4.90
C GLN A 58 -1.69 8.60 4.88
N ILE A 59 -0.48 8.46 5.44
CA ILE A 59 0.19 7.16 5.56
C ILE A 59 -0.61 6.21 6.44
N LYS A 60 -1.14 6.70 7.57
CA LYS A 60 -2.02 5.92 8.44
C LYS A 60 -3.31 5.51 7.74
N ASP A 61 -3.91 6.42 6.96
CA ASP A 61 -5.14 6.13 6.21
C ASP A 61 -4.89 5.06 5.14
N VAL A 62 -3.75 5.11 4.43
CA VAL A 62 -3.32 4.06 3.49
C VAL A 62 -3.19 2.73 4.22
N ALA A 63 -2.50 2.71 5.35
CA ALA A 63 -2.26 1.50 6.12
C ALA A 63 -3.55 0.89 6.68
N ALA A 64 -4.45 1.72 7.19
CA ALA A 64 -5.76 1.31 7.68
C ALA A 64 -6.57 0.67 6.55
N TYR A 65 -6.63 1.33 5.39
CA TYR A 65 -7.32 0.79 4.23
C TYR A 65 -6.74 -0.55 3.79
N VAL A 66 -5.44 -0.60 3.44
CA VAL A 66 -4.80 -1.83 2.91
C VAL A 66 -4.95 -3.00 3.87
N SER A 67 -4.65 -2.81 5.16
CA SER A 67 -4.75 -3.90 6.15
C SER A 67 -6.20 -4.34 6.41
N SER A 68 -7.18 -3.47 6.19
CA SER A 68 -8.60 -3.80 6.38
C SER A 68 -9.22 -4.56 5.21
N VAL A 69 -8.68 -4.42 3.99
CA VAL A 69 -9.28 -5.01 2.77
C VAL A 69 -8.46 -6.12 2.14
N ALA A 70 -7.17 -6.20 2.46
CA ALA A 70 -6.28 -7.23 1.91
C ALA A 70 -6.82 -8.64 2.15
N GLY A 71 -7.11 -9.35 1.04
CA GLY A 71 -7.52 -10.75 1.05
C GLY A 71 -9.00 -10.97 1.34
N LYS A 72 -9.82 -9.93 1.16
CA LYS A 72 -11.28 -9.99 1.15
C LYS A 72 -11.84 -10.22 -0.25
#